data_AF-A0A5C1ACY1-F1
#
_entry.id   AF-A0A5C1ACY1-F1
#
_cell.length_a   1.000
_cell.length_b   1.000
_cell.length_c   1.000
_cell.angle_alpha   90.00
_cell.angle_beta   90.00
_cell.angle_gamma   90.00
#
_symmetry.space_group_name_H-M   'P 1'
#
loop_
_entity.id
_entity.type
_entity.pdbx_description
1 polymer ?
#
loop_
_entity_poly.entity_id
_entity_poly.type
_entity_poly.pdbx_seq_one_letter_code
_entity_poly.pdbx_strand_id
1 'polypeptide(L)'
;MIYLINLDRRPDRLKEATDELNKVEFPFHRIQAVDGNAVKVPLNFIHGKGAFGCRESHVKALDHALANNKTDITIFEDDILFKDNFLTDYDQFLDDVEPFDWQCLFLGGQHMGGLGIPRPIQVATNVVKCVNVHRTHAIRVRGEFIKTLRDIYANSLRHIDHTFGKWQSNNQDAKIYAPDNWLVGQRGGFSDIRGAVKPIEWWAPKFVRHIGTTAGVECFKCGTLKANESRPCLTCLQSRRSQCFTPEETNVVPAQ
;
A
#
# COMPACT_ATOMS: atom_id res chain seq x y z
N MET A 1 -13.83 8.34 6.54
CA MET A 1 -15.03 7.45 6.42
C MET A 1 -14.53 6.04 6.16
N ILE A 2 -15.02 5.04 6.88
CA ILE A 2 -14.59 3.65 6.67
C ILE A 2 -15.70 2.92 5.92
N TYR A 3 -15.34 2.21 4.85
CA TYR A 3 -16.22 1.35 4.09
C TYR A 3 -15.84 -0.11 4.30
N LEU A 4 -16.83 -0.97 4.54
CA LEU A 4 -16.68 -2.41 4.57
C LEU A 4 -17.42 -3.03 3.37
N ILE A 5 -16.68 -3.61 2.44
CA ILE A 5 -17.24 -4.33 1.28
C ILE A 5 -17.56 -5.76 1.71
N ASN A 6 -18.83 -6.15 1.59
CA ASN A 6 -19.29 -7.49 1.94
C ASN A 6 -20.47 -7.93 1.06
N LEU A 7 -20.50 -9.21 0.70
CA LEU A 7 -21.59 -9.82 -0.06
C LEU A 7 -22.78 -10.13 0.87
N ASP A 8 -24.02 -9.86 0.42
CA ASP A 8 -25.23 -10.17 1.22
C ASP A 8 -25.36 -11.65 1.60
N ARG A 9 -24.93 -12.54 0.70
CA ARG A 9 -24.95 -13.99 0.97
C ARG A 9 -23.85 -14.46 1.94
N ARG A 10 -22.99 -13.57 2.45
CA ARG A 10 -21.91 -13.86 3.40
C ARG A 10 -22.12 -13.13 4.74
N PRO A 11 -23.22 -13.39 5.46
CA PRO A 11 -23.44 -12.81 6.80
C PRO A 11 -22.41 -13.32 7.82
N ASP A 12 -21.83 -14.50 7.58
CA ASP A 12 -20.72 -15.05 8.36
C ASP A 12 -19.49 -14.12 8.32
N ARG A 13 -19.03 -13.75 7.12
CA ARG A 13 -17.88 -12.83 6.97
C ARG A 13 -18.20 -11.42 7.41
N LEU A 14 -19.45 -10.97 7.22
CA LEU A 14 -19.87 -9.68 7.75
C LEU A 14 -19.71 -9.63 9.26
N LYS A 15 -20.14 -10.68 9.96
CA LYS A 15 -20.00 -10.78 11.41
C LYS A 15 -18.52 -10.76 11.80
N GLU A 16 -17.69 -11.59 11.17
CA GLU A 16 -16.26 -11.66 11.47
C GLU A 16 -15.54 -10.31 11.28
N ALA A 17 -15.78 -9.63 10.15
CA ALA A 17 -15.19 -8.33 9.88
C ALA A 17 -15.73 -7.23 10.82
N THR A 18 -17.01 -7.30 11.18
CA THR A 18 -17.61 -6.40 12.18
C THR A 18 -16.96 -6.59 13.54
N ASP A 19 -16.75 -7.83 13.96
CA ASP A 19 -16.07 -8.14 15.23
C ASP A 19 -14.63 -7.59 15.23
N GLU A 20 -13.89 -7.69 14.13
CA GLU A 20 -12.56 -7.07 14.01
C GLU A 20 -12.60 -5.54 14.10
N LEU A 21 -13.51 -4.88 13.37
CA LEU A 21 -13.66 -3.42 13.41
C LEU A 21 -14.08 -2.91 14.78
N ASN A 22 -14.89 -3.67 15.52
CA ASN A 22 -15.30 -3.33 16.88
C ASN A 22 -14.15 -3.38 17.88
N LYS A 23 -13.13 -4.25 17.69
CA LYS A 23 -11.94 -4.29 18.57
C LYS A 23 -11.18 -2.98 18.59
N VAL A 24 -11.26 -2.22 17.50
CA VAL A 24 -10.54 -0.95 17.30
C VAL A 24 -11.49 0.24 17.23
N GLU A 25 -12.76 0.02 17.60
CA GLU A 25 -13.82 1.03 17.64
C GLU A 25 -13.96 1.83 16.32
N PHE A 26 -13.80 1.15 15.18
CA PHE A 26 -13.89 1.77 13.85
C PHE A 26 -15.32 1.72 13.31
N PRO A 27 -16.10 2.82 13.39
CA PRO A 27 -17.42 2.86 12.78
C PRO A 27 -17.29 2.81 11.27
N PHE A 28 -18.14 2.00 10.62
CA PHE A 28 -18.06 1.78 9.19
C PHE A 28 -19.43 1.89 8.51
N HIS A 29 -19.40 2.19 7.21
CA HIS A 29 -20.52 2.09 6.31
C HIS A 29 -20.36 0.82 5.46
N ARG A 30 -21.32 -0.10 5.55
CA ARG A 30 -21.31 -1.32 4.74
C ARG A 30 -21.65 -0.99 3.28
N ILE A 31 -20.74 -1.34 2.38
CA ILE A 31 -21.00 -1.39 0.95
C ILE A 31 -21.44 -2.81 0.60
N GLN A 32 -22.70 -2.95 0.20
CA GLN A 32 -23.19 -4.19 -0.38
C GLN A 32 -22.39 -4.51 -1.64
N ALA A 33 -21.55 -5.53 -1.56
CA ALA A 33 -20.69 -5.99 -2.64
C ALA A 33 -21.52 -6.56 -3.79
N VAL A 34 -21.00 -6.39 -5.00
CA VAL A 34 -21.57 -6.95 -6.22
C VAL A 34 -21.19 -8.42 -6.33
N ASP A 35 -22.20 -9.28 -6.34
CA ASP A 35 -22.01 -10.69 -6.63
C ASP A 35 -21.78 -10.91 -8.12
N GLY A 36 -20.54 -11.22 -8.49
CA GLY A 36 -20.18 -11.55 -9.87
C GLY A 36 -21.01 -12.68 -10.50
N ASN A 37 -21.55 -13.60 -9.70
CA ASN A 37 -22.40 -14.68 -10.20
C ASN A 37 -23.83 -14.22 -10.52
N ALA A 38 -24.28 -13.12 -9.92
CA ALA A 38 -25.62 -12.56 -10.07
C ALA A 38 -25.70 -11.48 -11.16
N VAL A 39 -24.56 -11.07 -11.74
CA VAL A 39 -24.50 -10.01 -12.75
C VAL A 39 -23.94 -10.49 -14.09
N LYS A 40 -24.31 -9.79 -15.16
CA LYS A 40 -23.74 -10.02 -16.49
C LYS A 40 -22.34 -9.43 -16.57
N VAL A 41 -21.33 -10.29 -16.69
CA VAL A 41 -19.94 -9.88 -16.91
C VAL A 41 -19.73 -9.55 -18.39
N PRO A 42 -19.12 -8.40 -18.74
CA PRO A 42 -18.76 -8.06 -20.11
C PRO A 42 -17.83 -9.09 -20.75
N LEU A 43 -18.04 -9.38 -22.04
CA LEU A 43 -17.24 -10.39 -22.78
C LEU A 43 -15.74 -10.05 -22.85
N ASN A 44 -15.41 -8.77 -22.81
CA ASN A 44 -14.02 -8.28 -22.84
C ASN A 44 -13.34 -8.25 -21.45
N PHE A 45 -14.03 -8.67 -20.38
CA PHE A 45 -13.43 -8.79 -19.06
C PHE A 45 -12.73 -10.15 -18.94
N ILE A 46 -11.40 -10.14 -18.74
CA ILE A 46 -10.56 -11.32 -18.98
C ILE A 46 -10.34 -12.21 -17.74
N HIS A 47 -10.92 -11.87 -16.58
CA HIS A 47 -10.87 -12.69 -15.37
C HIS A 47 -12.26 -13.19 -14.97
N GLY A 48 -12.30 -14.14 -14.03
CA GLY A 48 -13.54 -14.76 -13.58
C GLY A 48 -14.54 -13.78 -12.96
N LYS A 49 -15.80 -14.22 -12.87
CA LYS A 49 -16.93 -13.45 -12.34
C LYS A 49 -16.67 -12.82 -10.97
N GLY A 50 -16.01 -13.55 -10.07
CA GLY A 50 -15.63 -13.02 -8.75
C GLY A 50 -14.72 -11.79 -8.82
N ALA A 51 -13.77 -11.75 -9.77
CA ALA A 51 -12.91 -10.59 -10.00
C ALA A 51 -13.68 -9.37 -10.53
N PHE A 52 -14.71 -9.61 -11.35
CA PHE A 52 -15.61 -8.55 -11.81
C PHE A 52 -16.46 -8.00 -10.66
N GLY A 53 -17.03 -8.88 -9.83
CA GLY A 53 -17.77 -8.48 -8.63
C GLY A 53 -16.92 -7.67 -7.65
N CYS A 54 -15.67 -8.09 -7.42
CA CYS A 54 -14.68 -7.33 -6.63
C CYS A 54 -14.47 -5.93 -7.23
N ARG A 55 -14.18 -5.83 -8.54
CA ARG A 55 -14.03 -4.55 -9.24
C ARG A 55 -15.22 -3.62 -9.02
N GLU A 56 -16.43 -4.10 -9.31
CA GLU A 56 -17.65 -3.29 -9.19
C GLU A 56 -17.95 -2.88 -7.75
N SER A 57 -17.60 -3.71 -6.77
CA SER A 57 -17.78 -3.39 -5.34
C SER A 57 -16.88 -2.25 -4.89
N HIS A 58 -15.62 -2.25 -5.32
CA HIS A 58 -14.68 -1.15 -5.06
C HIS A 58 -15.09 0.13 -5.77
N VAL A 59 -15.52 0.05 -7.03
CA VAL A 59 -16.07 1.21 -7.77
C VAL A 59 -17.29 1.78 -7.03
N LYS A 60 -18.20 0.93 -6.54
CA LYS A 60 -19.37 1.35 -5.75
C LYS A 60 -18.98 2.08 -4.45
N ALA A 61 -17.96 1.61 -3.74
CA ALA A 61 -17.46 2.29 -2.55
C ALA A 61 -16.88 3.68 -2.87
N LEU A 62 -16.11 3.78 -3.96
CA LEU A 62 -15.51 5.04 -4.42
C LEU A 62 -16.57 6.02 -4.95
N ASP A 63 -17.54 5.55 -5.72
CA ASP A 63 -18.66 6.36 -6.21
C ASP A 63 -19.51 6.87 -5.04
N HIS A 64 -19.76 6.04 -4.02
CA HIS A 64 -20.44 6.49 -2.80
C HIS A 64 -19.63 7.57 -2.06
N ALA A 65 -18.31 7.43 -1.96
CA ALA A 65 -17.44 8.44 -1.37
C ALA A 65 -17.52 9.78 -2.11
N LEU A 66 -17.42 9.76 -3.44
CA LEU A 66 -17.49 10.95 -4.28
C LEU A 66 -18.86 11.63 -4.19
N ALA A 67 -19.95 10.85 -4.28
CA ALA A 67 -21.31 11.38 -4.17
C ALA A 67 -21.60 12.03 -2.80
N ASN A 68 -20.89 11.62 -1.75
CA ASN A 68 -21.02 12.15 -0.39
C ASN A 68 -19.88 13.10 -0.01
N ASN A 69 -19.16 13.65 -0.99
CA ASN A 69 -18.08 14.62 -0.81
C ASN A 69 -17.03 14.18 0.22
N LYS A 70 -16.70 12.88 0.27
CA LYS A 70 -15.67 12.36 1.17
C LYS A 70 -14.29 12.60 0.54
N THR A 71 -13.39 13.20 1.32
CA THR A 71 -12.02 13.50 0.91
C THR A 71 -10.97 12.60 1.57
N ASP A 72 -11.38 11.75 2.51
CA ASP A 72 -10.52 10.76 3.17
C ASP A 72 -11.37 9.53 3.53
N ILE A 73 -11.01 8.39 2.93
CA ILE A 73 -11.74 7.15 3.06
C ILE A 73 -10.80 5.98 3.31
N THR A 74 -11.27 4.99 4.04
CA THR A 74 -10.64 3.67 4.15
C THR A 74 -11.61 2.64 3.59
N ILE A 75 -11.11 1.72 2.77
CA ILE A 75 -11.87 0.62 2.19
C ILE A 75 -11.28 -0.68 2.73
N PHE A 76 -12.13 -1.47 3.36
CA PHE A 76 -11.86 -2.83 3.81
C PHE A 76 -12.73 -3.84 3.04
N GLU A 77 -12.15 -5.00 2.70
CA GLU A 77 -12.92 -6.21 2.36
C GLU A 77 -13.28 -6.98 3.65
N ASP A 78 -14.16 -7.97 3.54
CA ASP A 78 -14.71 -8.72 4.68
C ASP A 78 -13.84 -9.89 5.17
N ASP A 79 -12.59 -10.01 4.70
CA ASP A 79 -11.55 -10.90 5.27
C ASP A 79 -10.48 -10.13 6.05
N ILE A 80 -10.75 -8.91 6.54
CA ILE A 80 -9.77 -8.21 7.37
C ILE A 80 -9.43 -8.99 8.65
N LEU A 81 -8.16 -8.90 9.04
CA LEU A 81 -7.64 -9.34 10.32
C LEU A 81 -6.62 -8.31 10.82
N PHE A 82 -6.89 -7.68 11.97
CA PHE A 82 -5.95 -6.74 12.57
C PHE A 82 -4.91 -7.47 13.41
N LYS A 83 -3.70 -6.92 13.49
CA LYS A 83 -2.68 -7.41 14.42
C LYS A 83 -2.98 -6.95 15.85
N ASP A 84 -2.42 -7.63 16.84
CA ASP A 84 -2.73 -7.39 18.26
C ASP A 84 -2.52 -5.93 18.71
N ASN A 85 -1.46 -5.27 18.23
CA ASN A 85 -1.15 -3.85 18.53
C ASN A 85 -1.52 -2.91 17.37
N PHE A 86 -2.60 -3.21 16.64
CA PHE A 86 -2.95 -2.50 15.43
C PHE A 86 -3.03 -0.98 15.61
N LEU A 87 -3.74 -0.48 16.63
CA LEU A 87 -3.93 0.97 16.82
C LEU A 87 -2.60 1.70 17.03
N THR A 88 -1.75 1.22 17.94
CA THR A 88 -0.44 1.82 18.20
C THR A 88 0.44 1.85 16.96
N ASP A 89 0.50 0.74 16.23
CA ASP A 89 1.33 0.65 15.03
C ASP A 89 0.74 1.40 13.84
N TYR A 90 -0.59 1.55 13.79
CA TYR A 90 -1.31 2.35 12.81
C TYR A 90 -1.05 3.84 13.03
N ASP A 91 -1.15 4.32 14.28
CA ASP A 91 -0.87 5.71 14.63
C ASP A 91 0.59 6.07 14.33
N GLN A 92 1.53 5.20 14.73
CA GLN A 92 2.94 5.39 14.38
C GLN A 92 3.17 5.43 12.87
N PHE A 93 2.53 4.54 12.11
CA PHE A 93 2.64 4.55 10.65
C PHE A 93 2.08 5.84 10.03
N LEU A 94 0.95 6.35 10.54
CA LEU A 94 0.37 7.62 10.08
C LEU A 94 1.32 8.79 10.35
N ASP A 95 1.91 8.86 11.54
CA ASP A 95 2.90 9.88 11.88
C ASP A 95 4.14 9.80 10.98
N ASP A 96 4.64 8.58 10.74
CA ASP A 96 5.82 8.35 9.90
C ASP A 96 5.56 8.68 8.42
N VAL A 97 4.32 8.49 7.92
CA VAL A 97 3.99 8.67 6.50
C VAL A 97 3.48 10.09 6.17
N GLU A 98 2.99 10.85 7.14
CA GLU A 98 2.41 12.18 6.91
C GLU A 98 3.34 13.17 6.17
N PRO A 99 4.66 13.24 6.46
CA PRO A 99 5.58 14.14 5.76
C PRO A 99 5.70 13.89 4.24
N PHE A 100 5.25 12.75 3.74
CA PHE A 100 5.32 12.39 2.33
C PHE A 100 4.14 12.87 1.50
N ASP A 101 3.14 13.52 2.12
CA ASP A 101 1.92 13.99 1.46
C ASP A 101 1.25 12.87 0.63
N TRP A 102 0.96 11.76 1.28
CA TRP A 102 0.47 10.54 0.64
C TRP A 102 -0.88 10.73 -0.08
N GLN A 103 -1.14 9.90 -1.09
CA GLN A 103 -2.41 9.86 -1.85
C GLN A 103 -3.20 8.58 -1.56
N CYS A 104 -2.49 7.48 -1.36
CA CYS A 104 -3.06 6.18 -1.03
C CYS A 104 -2.09 5.41 -0.11
N LEU A 105 -2.65 4.79 0.92
CA LEU A 105 -1.94 3.92 1.84
C LEU A 105 -2.49 2.50 1.69
N PHE A 106 -1.62 1.52 1.50
CA PHE A 106 -1.97 0.12 1.74
C PHE A 106 -1.73 -0.18 3.22
N LEU A 107 -2.77 -0.60 3.94
CA LEU A 107 -2.65 -1.04 5.34
C LEU A 107 -2.42 -2.56 5.42
N GLY A 108 -2.94 -3.26 4.41
CA GLY A 108 -2.65 -4.65 4.11
C GLY A 108 -2.54 -4.81 2.60
N GLY A 109 -1.65 -5.69 2.15
CA GLY A 109 -1.43 -5.92 0.72
C GLY A 109 -0.45 -7.05 0.47
N GLN A 110 -0.08 -7.23 -0.80
CA GLN A 110 1.00 -8.11 -1.20
C GLN A 110 1.93 -7.35 -2.14
N HIS A 111 3.15 -7.08 -1.70
CA HIS A 111 4.16 -6.57 -2.61
C HIS A 111 4.53 -7.66 -3.63
N MET A 112 4.38 -7.34 -4.90
CA MET A 112 4.80 -8.20 -5.99
C MET A 112 6.30 -8.03 -6.21
N GLY A 113 6.99 -9.14 -6.48
CA GLY A 113 8.43 -9.14 -6.66
C GLY A 113 8.90 -10.38 -7.41
N GLY A 114 10.11 -10.31 -7.95
CA GLY A 114 10.69 -11.32 -8.81
C GLY A 114 11.81 -10.72 -9.66
N LEU A 115 12.48 -11.54 -10.47
CA LEU A 115 13.50 -11.05 -11.39
C LEU A 115 12.85 -10.05 -12.38
N GLY A 116 13.34 -8.81 -12.40
CA GLY A 116 12.82 -7.74 -13.25
C GLY A 116 11.52 -7.06 -12.77
N ILE A 117 10.97 -7.45 -11.60
CA ILE A 117 9.83 -6.76 -11.00
C ILE A 117 10.33 -5.79 -9.93
N PRO A 118 10.03 -4.48 -10.04
CA PRO A 118 10.45 -3.50 -9.05
C PRO A 118 9.97 -3.84 -7.64
N ARG A 119 10.86 -3.68 -6.67
CA ARG A 119 10.55 -3.83 -5.24
C ARG A 119 10.10 -2.47 -4.66
N PRO A 120 9.26 -2.44 -3.63
CA PRO A 120 9.06 -1.24 -2.82
C PRO A 120 10.37 -0.67 -2.30
N ILE A 121 10.35 0.64 -2.11
CA ILE A 121 11.52 1.44 -1.77
C ILE A 121 11.32 1.93 -0.34
N GLN A 122 12.22 1.58 0.59
CA GLN A 122 12.18 2.13 1.94
C GLN A 122 12.42 3.65 1.89
N VAL A 123 11.54 4.43 2.50
CA VAL A 123 11.63 5.91 2.51
C VAL A 123 11.76 6.51 3.91
N ALA A 124 11.30 5.79 4.94
CA ALA A 124 11.51 6.11 6.36
C ALA A 124 11.52 4.81 7.18
N THR A 125 11.77 4.89 8.48
CA THR A 125 11.47 3.79 9.41
C THR A 125 9.98 3.46 9.28
N ASN A 126 9.61 2.17 9.21
CA ASN A 126 8.25 1.69 9.04
C ASN A 126 7.52 2.08 7.73
N VAL A 127 8.11 2.85 6.82
CA VAL A 127 7.42 3.32 5.60
C VAL A 127 8.16 2.90 4.34
N VAL A 128 7.42 2.25 3.44
CA VAL A 128 7.86 1.94 2.09
C VAL A 128 6.99 2.63 1.04
N LYS A 129 7.63 3.09 -0.04
CA LYS A 129 6.96 3.50 -1.28
C LYS A 129 6.52 2.26 -2.05
N CYS A 130 5.24 2.20 -2.39
CA CYS A 130 4.67 1.14 -3.22
C CYS A 130 5.08 1.29 -4.68
N VAL A 131 5.49 0.19 -5.33
CA VAL A 131 5.78 0.16 -6.77
C VAL A 131 4.89 -0.84 -7.52
N ASN A 132 4.60 -1.99 -6.91
CA ASN A 132 3.66 -2.96 -7.43
C ASN A 132 3.03 -3.76 -6.28
N VAL A 133 1.87 -3.32 -5.81
CA VAL A 133 1.15 -3.92 -4.69
C VAL A 133 -0.21 -4.43 -5.14
N HIS A 134 -0.47 -5.70 -4.85
CA HIS A 134 -1.75 -6.37 -5.04
C HIS A 134 -2.48 -6.52 -3.69
N ARG A 135 -3.68 -7.11 -3.71
CA ARG A 135 -4.57 -7.31 -2.55
C ARG A 135 -5.03 -6.01 -1.93
N THR A 136 -5.87 -5.28 -2.67
CA THR A 136 -6.51 -4.02 -2.26
C THR A 136 -7.55 -4.15 -1.12
N HIS A 137 -7.45 -5.21 -0.31
CA HIS A 137 -8.38 -5.56 0.78
C HIS A 137 -8.39 -4.57 1.94
N ALA A 138 -7.36 -3.74 2.08
CA ALA A 138 -7.24 -2.74 3.15
C ALA A 138 -6.44 -1.53 2.66
N ILE A 139 -7.12 -0.51 2.16
CA ILE A 139 -6.50 0.73 1.64
C ILE A 139 -7.15 1.98 2.24
N ARG A 140 -6.36 3.04 2.44
CA ARG A 140 -6.84 4.40 2.76
C ARG A 140 -6.48 5.34 1.62
N VAL A 141 -7.40 6.20 1.21
CA VAL A 141 -7.28 7.03 0.01
C VAL A 141 -7.79 8.43 0.31
N ARG A 142 -7.07 9.47 -0.15
CA ARG A 142 -7.46 10.86 0.12
C ARG A 142 -7.43 11.77 -1.12
N GLY A 143 -8.16 12.88 -1.00
CA GLY A 143 -8.24 13.97 -1.98
C GLY A 143 -8.69 13.51 -3.37
N GLU A 144 -8.15 14.17 -4.39
CA GLU A 144 -8.43 13.88 -5.80
C GLU A 144 -8.07 12.44 -6.21
N PHE A 145 -7.20 11.76 -5.44
CA PHE A 145 -6.83 10.39 -5.74
C PHE A 145 -7.99 9.40 -5.59
N ILE A 146 -9.05 9.75 -4.85
CA ILE A 146 -10.27 8.94 -4.78
C ILE A 146 -10.88 8.80 -6.18
N LYS A 147 -11.00 9.91 -6.92
CA LYS A 147 -11.49 9.91 -8.30
C LYS A 147 -10.53 9.20 -9.24
N THR A 148 -9.23 9.46 -9.11
CA THR A 148 -8.21 8.76 -9.92
C THR A 148 -8.29 7.24 -9.72
N LEU A 149 -8.37 6.77 -8.48
CA LEU A 149 -8.48 5.34 -8.17
C LEU A 149 -9.77 4.74 -8.72
N ARG A 150 -10.88 5.46 -8.59
CA ARG A 150 -12.17 5.08 -9.16
C ARG A 150 -12.06 4.87 -10.65
N ASP A 151 -11.44 5.79 -11.37
CA ASP A 151 -11.28 5.70 -12.83
C ASP A 151 -10.32 4.57 -13.23
N ILE A 152 -9.25 4.31 -12.47
CA ILE A 152 -8.39 3.14 -12.68
C ILE A 152 -9.20 1.84 -12.56
N TYR A 153 -10.02 1.71 -11.52
CA TYR A 153 -10.82 0.51 -11.29
C TYR A 153 -11.96 0.38 -12.31
N ALA A 154 -12.69 1.45 -12.58
CA ALA A 154 -13.81 1.48 -13.52
C ALA A 154 -13.35 1.18 -14.97
N ASN A 155 -12.11 1.49 -15.34
CA ASN A 155 -11.60 1.15 -16.67
C ASN A 155 -10.83 -0.18 -16.73
N SER A 156 -10.78 -0.94 -15.62
CA SER A 156 -10.08 -2.22 -15.57
C SER A 156 -10.85 -3.33 -16.28
N LEU A 157 -10.28 -3.88 -17.37
CA LEU A 157 -10.79 -5.08 -18.06
C LEU A 157 -10.33 -6.41 -17.41
N ARG A 158 -9.71 -6.34 -16.23
CA ARG A 158 -9.17 -7.47 -15.47
C ARG A 158 -9.36 -7.25 -13.97
N HIS A 159 -8.86 -8.16 -13.13
CA HIS A 159 -8.84 -7.95 -11.68
C HIS A 159 -8.14 -6.62 -11.32
N ILE A 160 -8.75 -5.83 -10.44
CA ILE A 160 -8.28 -4.48 -10.09
C ILE A 160 -6.85 -4.46 -9.55
N ASP A 161 -6.47 -5.41 -8.70
CA ASP A 161 -5.10 -5.58 -8.23
C ASP A 161 -4.05 -5.56 -9.36
N HIS A 162 -4.28 -6.30 -10.44
CA HIS A 162 -3.32 -6.38 -11.55
C HIS A 162 -3.23 -5.06 -12.33
N THR A 163 -4.37 -4.39 -12.52
CA THR A 163 -4.42 -3.09 -13.20
C THR A 163 -3.75 -2.03 -12.34
N PHE A 164 -4.04 -2.00 -11.04
CA PHE A 164 -3.51 -1.00 -10.13
C PHE A 164 -2.02 -1.21 -9.85
N GLY A 165 -1.57 -2.45 -9.65
CA GLY A 165 -0.15 -2.78 -9.52
C GLY A 165 0.66 -2.35 -10.75
N LYS A 166 0.15 -2.63 -11.96
CA LYS A 166 0.76 -2.15 -13.21
C LYS A 166 0.74 -0.62 -13.30
N TRP A 167 -0.37 0.01 -12.92
CA TRP A 167 -0.49 1.47 -12.93
C TRP A 167 0.53 2.10 -11.98
N GLN A 168 0.70 1.58 -10.76
CA GLN A 168 1.72 2.02 -9.80
C GLN A 168 3.13 1.96 -10.42
N SER A 169 3.47 0.84 -11.07
CA SER A 169 4.80 0.66 -11.68
C SER A 169 5.08 1.68 -12.80
N ASN A 170 4.04 2.12 -13.51
CA ASN A 170 4.13 3.11 -14.59
C ASN A 170 4.00 4.56 -14.11
N ASN A 171 3.62 4.80 -12.85
CA ASN A 171 3.36 6.13 -12.30
C ASN A 171 4.11 6.29 -10.97
N GLN A 172 5.44 6.22 -11.00
CA GLN A 172 6.27 6.22 -9.79
C GLN A 172 6.19 7.51 -8.97
N ASP A 173 5.76 8.62 -9.59
CA ASP A 173 5.49 9.89 -8.91
C ASP A 173 4.23 9.82 -8.01
N ALA A 174 3.33 8.86 -8.24
CA ALA A 174 2.12 8.69 -7.43
C ALA A 174 2.49 8.37 -5.97
N LYS A 175 1.95 9.11 -5.02
CA LYS A 175 2.36 9.10 -3.60
C LYS A 175 1.69 7.97 -2.83
N ILE A 176 2.02 6.74 -3.20
CA ILE A 176 1.43 5.52 -2.65
C ILE A 176 2.42 4.84 -1.71
N TYR A 177 2.00 4.59 -0.48
CA TYR A 177 2.86 4.07 0.58
C TYR A 177 2.23 2.89 1.31
N ALA A 178 3.05 2.16 2.05
CA ALA A 178 2.66 1.05 2.90
C ALA A 178 3.55 1.01 4.14
N PRO A 179 3.08 0.39 5.23
CA PRO A 179 3.93 0.05 6.35
C PRO A 179 4.94 -1.02 5.90
N ASP A 180 6.16 -0.99 6.42
CA ASP A 180 7.17 -2.00 6.07
C ASP A 180 6.85 -3.40 6.63
N ASN A 181 5.91 -3.50 7.57
CA ASN A 181 5.21 -4.72 7.97
C ASN A 181 3.71 -4.45 7.95
N TRP A 182 2.94 -5.33 7.30
CA TRP A 182 1.50 -5.15 7.17
C TRP A 182 0.78 -5.03 8.52
N LEU A 183 -0.15 -4.07 8.59
CA LEU A 183 -0.99 -3.84 9.76
C LEU A 183 -2.28 -4.68 9.70
N VAL A 184 -2.72 -4.99 8.48
CA VAL A 184 -3.93 -5.75 8.19
C VAL A 184 -3.57 -6.98 7.35
N GLY A 185 -3.97 -8.15 7.84
CA GLY A 185 -3.86 -9.42 7.12
C GLY A 185 -5.21 -9.83 6.51
N GLN A 186 -5.17 -10.93 5.75
CA GLN A 186 -6.36 -11.59 5.25
C GLN A 186 -6.67 -12.83 6.08
N ARG A 187 -7.89 -12.89 6.63
CA ARG A 187 -8.43 -14.07 7.31
C ARG A 187 -8.47 -15.26 6.35
N GLY A 188 -8.19 -16.45 6.89
CA GLY A 188 -8.36 -17.70 6.17
C GLY A 188 -9.83 -18.07 5.96
N GLY A 189 -10.08 -19.13 5.20
CA GLY A 189 -11.43 -19.61 4.87
C GLY A 189 -11.71 -19.62 3.38
N PHE A 190 -12.96 -19.89 3.00
CA PHE A 190 -13.37 -20.00 1.61
C PHE A 190 -13.49 -18.63 0.93
N SER A 191 -12.73 -18.44 -0.15
CA SER A 191 -12.72 -17.21 -0.96
C SER A 191 -13.65 -17.36 -2.17
N ASP A 192 -14.71 -16.55 -2.23
CA ASP A 192 -15.64 -16.51 -3.37
C ASP A 192 -14.97 -16.02 -4.68
N ILE A 193 -13.93 -15.19 -4.58
CA ILE A 193 -13.19 -14.69 -5.75
C ILE A 193 -12.33 -15.80 -6.36
N ARG A 194 -11.67 -16.62 -5.52
CA ARG A 194 -10.78 -17.71 -5.96
C ARG A 194 -11.50 -19.05 -6.17
N GLY A 195 -12.62 -19.27 -5.47
CA GLY A 195 -13.31 -20.57 -5.41
C GLY A 195 -12.55 -21.63 -4.61
N ALA A 196 -11.79 -21.23 -3.58
CA ALA A 196 -10.97 -22.16 -2.78
C ALA A 196 -10.79 -21.68 -1.33
N VAL A 197 -10.54 -22.63 -0.43
CA VAL A 197 -10.13 -22.37 0.96
C VAL A 197 -8.67 -21.88 1.00
N LYS A 198 -8.39 -20.90 1.86
CA LYS A 198 -7.06 -20.32 2.07
C LYS A 198 -6.67 -20.33 3.55
N PRO A 199 -5.37 -20.37 3.87
CA PRO A 199 -4.89 -20.05 5.21
C PRO A 199 -5.03 -18.55 5.49
N ILE A 200 -4.76 -18.15 6.73
CA ILE A 200 -4.52 -16.75 7.08
C ILE A 200 -3.26 -16.28 6.33
N GLU A 201 -3.33 -15.12 5.70
CA GLU A 201 -2.24 -14.57 4.90
C GLU A 201 -1.88 -13.16 5.37
N TRP A 202 -0.66 -13.01 5.89
CA TRP A 202 -0.07 -11.70 6.20
C TRP A 202 0.81 -11.19 5.07
N TRP A 203 1.06 -11.98 4.02
CA TRP A 203 1.87 -11.59 2.86
C TRP A 203 3.22 -10.95 3.22
N ALA A 204 3.95 -11.58 4.14
CA ALA A 204 5.19 -11.07 4.73
C ALA A 204 6.06 -10.33 3.71
N PRO A 205 6.43 -9.06 3.97
CA PRO A 205 7.23 -8.26 3.06
C PRO A 205 8.53 -8.98 2.73
N LYS A 206 8.78 -9.24 1.44
CA LYS A 206 9.97 -9.98 0.97
C LYS A 206 11.21 -9.08 0.80
N PHE A 207 11.29 -7.96 1.51
CA PHE A 207 12.45 -7.06 1.43
C PHE A 207 13.45 -7.47 2.47
N VAL A 208 14.71 -7.60 2.04
CA VAL A 208 15.82 -7.62 2.98
C VAL A 208 15.80 -6.24 3.60
N ARG A 209 15.49 -6.15 4.90
CA ARG A 209 15.88 -4.96 5.66
C ARG A 209 17.38 -4.85 5.44
N HIS A 210 17.82 -3.84 4.68
CA HIS A 210 19.14 -3.31 4.98
C HIS A 210 18.96 -2.70 6.37
N ILE A 211 19.13 -3.55 7.39
CA ILE A 211 19.58 -3.13 8.69
C ILE A 211 20.96 -2.58 8.36
N GLY A 212 21.00 -1.32 7.91
CA GLY A 212 22.17 -0.51 8.14
C GLY A 212 22.33 -0.62 9.63
N THR A 213 23.34 -1.36 10.06
CA THR A 213 23.88 -1.19 11.41
C THR A 213 23.92 0.30 11.62
N THR A 214 23.16 0.80 12.59
CA THR A 214 23.15 2.19 13.01
C THR A 214 24.49 2.55 13.66
N ALA A 215 25.58 2.36 12.94
CA ALA A 215 26.73 3.21 13.02
C ALA A 215 26.51 4.20 11.88
N GLY A 216 25.85 5.33 12.17
CA GLY A 216 25.75 6.41 11.20
C GLY A 216 27.16 6.75 10.69
N VAL A 217 27.28 7.04 9.41
CA VAL A 217 28.57 7.45 8.85
C VAL A 217 28.83 8.88 9.31
N GLU A 218 29.93 9.08 10.01
CA GLU A 218 30.32 10.40 10.50
C GLU A 218 30.72 11.29 9.31
N CYS A 219 30.13 12.48 9.21
CA CYS A 219 30.50 13.44 8.18
C CYS A 219 31.93 13.92 8.41
N PHE A 220 32.87 13.56 7.54
CA PHE A 220 34.27 14.03 7.59
C PHE A 220 34.46 15.54 7.74
N LYS A 221 33.47 16.36 7.35
CA LYS A 221 33.55 17.82 7.41
C LYS A 221 33.02 18.44 8.71
N CYS A 222 32.07 17.81 9.39
CA CYS A 222 31.39 18.41 10.54
C CYS A 222 31.06 17.44 11.68
N GLY A 223 31.47 16.17 11.59
CA GLY A 223 31.22 15.16 12.63
C GLY A 223 29.76 14.70 12.75
N THR A 224 28.83 15.28 11.98
CA THR A 224 27.41 14.91 12.10
C THR A 224 27.13 13.57 11.41
N LEU A 225 26.38 12.69 12.06
CA LEU A 225 25.96 11.39 11.51
C LEU A 225 25.09 11.57 10.25
N LYS A 226 25.35 10.74 9.23
CA LYS A 226 24.58 10.68 7.99
C LYS A 226 23.94 9.32 7.78
N ALA A 227 22.84 9.33 7.02
CA ALA A 227 22.12 8.12 6.64
C ALA A 227 22.94 7.19 5.70
N ASN A 228 23.83 7.74 4.87
CA ASN A 228 24.82 7.00 4.08
C ASN A 228 25.95 7.92 3.57
N GLU A 229 27.02 7.33 3.02
CA GLU A 229 28.20 8.05 2.50
C GLU A 229 27.89 8.99 1.32
N SER A 230 26.89 8.65 0.50
CA SER A 230 26.57 9.33 -0.76
C SER A 230 25.62 10.52 -0.62
N ARG A 231 25.13 10.83 0.58
CA ARG A 231 24.28 12.00 0.85
C ARG A 231 24.99 13.07 1.70
N PRO A 232 24.77 14.37 1.43
CA PRO A 232 25.22 15.44 2.32
C PRO A 232 24.40 15.45 3.64
N CYS A 233 25.01 15.84 4.76
CA CYS A 233 24.29 15.95 6.04
C CYS A 233 23.47 17.24 6.08
N LEU A 234 22.40 17.25 6.90
CA LEU A 234 21.52 18.40 7.12
C LEU A 234 22.29 19.67 7.54
N THR A 235 23.28 19.53 8.43
CA THR A 235 24.13 20.64 8.90
C THR A 235 24.92 21.28 7.74
N CYS A 236 25.47 20.47 6.83
CA CYS A 236 26.20 20.99 5.67
C CYS A 236 25.26 21.60 4.63
N LEU A 237 24.08 21.02 4.41
CA LEU A 237 23.06 21.53 3.49
C LEU A 237 22.56 22.93 3.90
N GLN A 238 22.38 23.17 5.19
CA GLN A 238 21.92 24.46 5.73
C GLN A 238 23.01 25.55 5.66
N SER A 239 24.29 25.18 5.62
CA SER A 239 25.43 26.11 5.63
C SER A 239 25.79 26.75 4.27
N ARG A 240 25.08 26.42 3.17
CA ARG A 240 25.39 26.83 1.77
C ARG A 240 26.85 26.57 1.31
N ARG A 241 27.57 25.62 1.92
CA ARG A 241 28.87 25.16 1.40
C ARG A 241 28.62 24.12 0.30
N SER A 242 28.54 24.57 -0.94
CA SER A 242 28.35 23.75 -2.14
C SER A 242 29.46 22.72 -2.34
N GLN A 243 29.07 21.57 -2.91
CA GLN A 243 29.86 20.41 -3.37
C GLN A 243 30.25 19.38 -2.30
N CYS A 244 29.49 18.29 -2.24
CA CYS A 244 29.91 16.99 -1.73
C CYS A 244 29.98 16.03 -2.92
N PHE A 245 31.12 15.97 -3.59
CA PHE A 245 31.50 14.84 -4.42
C PHE A 245 32.87 14.34 -3.95
N THR A 246 33.13 13.05 -4.19
CA THR A 246 34.26 12.24 -3.72
C THR A 246 35.63 12.81 -4.11
N PRO A 247 36.74 12.40 -3.45
CA PRO A 247 38.08 12.66 -3.98
C PRO A 247 38.23 12.00 -5.35
N GLU A 248 38.77 12.75 -6.31
CA GLU A 248 39.16 12.29 -7.64
C GLU A 248 40.10 11.08 -7.54
N GLU A 249 39.95 10.16 -8.50
CA GLU A 249 40.86 9.03 -8.72
C GLU A 249 42.31 9.52 -8.73
N THR A 250 43.11 8.97 -7.83
CA THR A 250 44.55 9.23 -7.78
C THR A 250 45.22 8.76 -9.06
N ASN A 251 45.81 9.73 -9.77
CA ASN A 251 46.75 9.56 -10.88
C ASN A 251 47.64 8.31 -10.77
N VAL A 252 47.53 7.42 -11.75
CA VAL A 252 48.58 6.45 -12.07
C VAL A 252 49.66 7.18 -12.87
N VAL A 253 50.81 7.41 -12.26
CA VAL A 253 52.04 7.83 -12.93
C VAL A 253 52.67 6.61 -13.60
N PRO A 254 53.06 6.65 -14.89
CA PRO A 254 53.82 5.56 -15.49
C PRO A 254 55.28 5.63 -15.01
N ALA A 255 55.79 4.49 -14.51
CA ALA A 255 57.21 4.32 -14.24
C ALA A 255 58.00 4.25 -15.57
N GLN A 256 59.22 4.78 -15.50
CA GLN A 256 60.22 4.91 -16.58
C GLN A 256 60.62 3.58 -17.22
#